data_AF-A0A7C5ARJ8-F1
#
_entry.id   AF-A0A7C5ARJ8-F1
#
_cell.length_a   1.000
_cell.length_b   1.000
_cell.length_c   1.000
_cell.angle_alpha   90.00
_cell.angle_beta   90.00
_cell.angle_gamma   90.00
#
_symmetry.space_group_name_H-M   'P 1'
#
loop_
_entity.id
_entity.type
_entity.pdbx_description
1 polymer ?
#
loop_
_entity_poly.entity_id
_entity_poly.type
_entity_poly.pdbx_seq_one_letter_code
_entity_poly.pdbx_strand_id
1 'polypeptide(L)'
;MPLYLLGLTAAIAWATWGYFLFIFDIGSSPENDLWRIAYYVVILLAPAITFTPVALRFRWPWFSPYAIVAWAAWGYLLAFVRPPQEVLSGDRSPLSAWYFFLTLLAVLTSVLAPLAHWLGLRFLVSRTHRRDWVRAWREAFLLSLYLVGLAIGRSLGLLTWPIALLSLLLLALVEALFLARKG
;
A
#
# COMPACT_ATOMS: atom_id res chain seq x y z
N MET A 1 25.25 -7.09 7.02
CA MET A 1 24.30 -7.12 8.14
C MET A 1 23.45 -8.38 8.01
N PRO A 2 23.32 -9.19 9.06
CA PRO A 2 22.52 -10.41 8.99
C PRO A 2 21.02 -10.11 8.85
N LEU A 3 20.29 -10.96 8.11
CA LEU A 3 18.87 -10.78 7.77
C LEU A 3 17.97 -10.64 9.01
N TYR A 4 18.29 -11.31 10.11
CA TYR A 4 17.52 -11.22 11.35
C TYR A 4 17.60 -9.83 12.01
N LEU A 5 18.76 -9.15 11.95
CA LEU A 5 18.88 -7.78 12.46
C LEU A 5 18.11 -6.79 11.59
N LEU A 6 18.08 -7.00 10.28
CA LEU A 6 17.27 -6.17 9.37
C LEU A 6 15.76 -6.35 9.66
N GLY A 7 15.32 -7.59 9.85
CA GLY A 7 13.92 -7.87 10.22
C GLY A 7 13.55 -7.24 11.56
N LEU A 8 14.41 -7.34 12.57
CA LEU A 8 14.17 -6.77 13.89
C LEU A 8 14.16 -5.24 13.87
N THR A 9 15.09 -4.61 13.14
CA THR A 9 15.12 -3.13 13.01
C THR A 9 13.91 -2.61 12.23
N ALA A 10 13.48 -3.30 11.17
CA ALA A 10 12.25 -2.97 10.47
C ALA A 10 11.03 -3.10 11.40
N ALA A 11 10.93 -4.20 12.16
CA ALA A 11 9.83 -4.42 13.10
C ALA A 11 9.76 -3.33 14.17
N ILE A 12 10.91 -2.93 14.74
CA ILE A 12 10.97 -1.81 15.70
C ILE A 12 10.52 -0.51 15.03
N ALA A 13 11.01 -0.19 13.83
CA ALA A 13 10.63 1.04 13.14
C ALA A 13 9.12 1.12 12.86
N TRP A 14 8.50 0.01 12.41
CA TRP A 14 7.06 -0.08 12.22
C TRP A 14 6.28 -0.01 13.54
N ALA A 15 6.78 -0.65 14.60
CA ALA A 15 6.17 -0.59 15.93
C ALA A 15 6.23 0.84 16.49
N THR A 16 7.35 1.55 16.33
CA THR A 16 7.49 2.96 16.72
C THR A 16 6.55 3.85 15.92
N TRP A 17 6.40 3.62 14.62
CA TRP A 17 5.41 4.33 13.80
C TRP A 17 3.98 4.14 14.30
N GLY A 18 3.61 2.88 14.59
CA GLY A 18 2.30 2.55 15.15
C GLY A 18 2.08 3.16 16.54
N TYR A 19 3.12 3.17 17.39
CA TYR A 19 3.08 3.82 18.70
C TYR A 19 2.77 5.32 18.57
N PHE A 20 3.45 6.03 17.66
CA PHE A 20 3.19 7.46 17.42
C PHE A 20 1.77 7.73 16.95
N LEU A 21 1.20 6.86 16.12
CA LEU A 21 -0.15 7.03 15.59
C LEU A 21 -1.25 6.69 16.60
N PHE A 22 -1.14 5.55 17.28
CA PHE A 22 -2.26 5.00 18.05
C PHE A 22 -2.17 5.21 19.56
N ILE A 23 -0.97 5.43 20.11
CA ILE A 23 -0.75 5.55 21.55
C ILE A 23 -0.39 6.99 21.93
N PHE A 24 0.57 7.58 21.22
CA PHE A 24 1.02 8.95 21.49
C PHE A 24 0.10 10.01 20.87
N ASP A 25 -0.67 9.66 19.83
CA ASP A 25 -1.50 10.58 19.04
C ASP A 25 -0.72 11.82 18.58
N ILE A 26 0.32 11.59 17.77
CA ILE A 26 1.20 12.64 17.23
C ILE A 26 0.44 13.74 16.46
N GLY A 27 -0.77 13.45 15.99
CA GLY A 27 -1.65 14.42 15.31
C GLY A 27 -2.07 15.57 16.21
N SER A 28 -2.15 15.34 17.52
CA SER A 28 -2.49 16.33 18.54
C SER A 28 -1.31 17.23 18.93
N SER A 29 -0.07 16.83 18.62
CA SER A 29 1.13 17.56 19.01
C SER A 29 1.28 18.89 18.24
N PRO A 30 1.78 19.96 18.87
CA PRO A 30 2.06 21.25 18.24
C PRO A 30 3.01 21.13 17.03
N GLU A 31 2.92 22.09 16.11
CA GLU A 31 3.69 22.05 14.86
C GLU A 31 5.23 22.07 15.07
N ASN A 32 5.69 22.77 16.10
CA ASN A 32 7.13 22.92 16.42
C ASN A 32 7.65 21.86 17.41
N ASP A 33 6.89 20.80 17.67
CA ASP A 33 7.30 19.76 18.60
C ASP A 33 8.40 18.87 17.99
N LEU A 34 9.46 18.59 18.77
CA LEU A 34 10.56 17.69 18.38
C LEU A 34 10.04 16.29 18.05
N TRP A 35 8.94 15.85 18.68
CA TRP A 35 8.31 14.57 18.40
C TRP A 35 7.81 14.45 16.96
N ARG A 36 7.40 15.55 16.32
CA ARG A 36 7.00 15.53 14.89
C ARG A 36 8.18 15.27 13.98
N ILE A 37 9.37 15.81 14.30
CA ILE A 37 10.60 15.54 13.55
C ILE A 37 10.95 14.06 13.66
N ALA A 38 10.90 13.49 14.87
CA ALA A 38 11.11 12.07 15.10
C ALA A 38 10.11 11.22 14.29
N TYR A 39 8.83 11.62 14.28
CA TYR A 39 7.80 10.97 13.47
C TYR A 39 8.13 11.01 11.97
N TYR A 40 8.47 12.18 11.40
CA TYR A 40 8.82 12.32 9.99
C TYR A 40 10.04 11.47 9.59
N VAL A 41 11.01 11.33 10.49
CA VAL A 41 12.14 10.42 10.29
C VAL A 41 11.66 8.97 10.27
N VAL A 42 10.79 8.58 11.20
CA VAL A 42 10.26 7.21 11.29
C VAL A 42 9.39 6.84 10.09
N ILE A 43 8.51 7.72 9.59
CA ILE A 43 7.65 7.43 8.42
C ILE A 43 8.45 7.20 7.13
N LEU A 44 9.67 7.74 7.05
CA LEU A 44 10.58 7.52 5.92
C LEU A 44 11.46 6.29 6.17
N LEU A 45 11.98 6.12 7.39
CA LEU A 45 12.90 5.02 7.72
C LEU A 45 12.21 3.65 7.72
N ALA A 46 11.01 3.53 8.29
CA ALA A 46 10.30 2.25 8.35
C ALA A 46 10.09 1.62 6.96
N PRO A 47 9.53 2.32 5.96
CA PRO A 47 9.43 1.78 4.61
C PRO A 47 10.80 1.67 3.92
N ALA A 48 11.77 2.57 4.16
CA ALA A 48 13.09 2.45 3.53
C ALA A 48 13.80 1.15 3.94
N ILE A 49 13.86 0.86 5.25
CA ILE A 49 14.51 -0.36 5.77
C ILE A 49 13.78 -1.62 5.27
N THR A 50 12.47 -1.54 5.01
CA THR A 50 11.66 -2.67 4.55
C THR A 50 11.76 -2.87 3.03
N PHE A 51 11.54 -1.84 2.23
CA PHE A 51 11.36 -1.95 0.79
C PHE A 51 12.66 -1.78 -0.01
N THR A 52 13.68 -1.10 0.52
CA THR A 52 14.99 -1.04 -0.14
C THR A 52 15.64 -2.43 -0.31
N PRO A 53 15.73 -3.30 0.72
CA PRO A 53 16.29 -4.64 0.52
C PRO A 53 15.43 -5.50 -0.43
N VAL A 54 14.10 -5.32 -0.41
CA VAL A 54 13.18 -5.98 -1.36
C VAL A 54 13.46 -5.52 -2.79
N ALA A 55 13.59 -4.21 -3.02
CA ALA A 55 13.95 -3.62 -4.30
C ALA A 55 15.29 -4.16 -4.82
N LEU A 56 16.31 -4.22 -3.96
CA LEU A 56 17.63 -4.77 -4.29
C LEU A 56 17.55 -6.27 -4.63
N ARG A 57 16.77 -7.04 -3.87
CA ARG A 57 16.58 -8.49 -4.10
C ARG A 57 15.95 -8.77 -5.46
N PHE A 58 14.97 -7.98 -5.87
CA PHE A 58 14.27 -8.12 -7.15
C PHE A 58 14.91 -7.33 -8.30
N ARG A 59 15.99 -6.58 -8.04
CA ARG A 59 16.67 -5.66 -8.99
C ARG A 59 15.71 -4.62 -9.58
N TRP A 60 14.93 -4.00 -8.70
CA TRP A 60 13.87 -3.06 -9.05
C TRP A 60 14.17 -1.62 -8.59
N PRO A 61 14.82 -0.79 -9.41
CA PRO A 61 15.35 0.50 -8.95
C PRO A 61 14.26 1.48 -8.47
N TRP A 62 13.12 1.53 -9.16
CA TRP A 62 12.05 2.51 -8.88
C TRP A 62 11.05 2.08 -7.80
N PHE A 63 11.09 0.83 -7.35
CA PHE A 63 10.14 0.32 -6.37
C PHE A 63 10.37 0.89 -4.97
N SER A 64 11.64 1.00 -4.55
CA SER A 64 11.98 1.57 -3.24
C SER A 64 11.51 3.02 -3.07
N PRO A 65 11.87 3.99 -3.95
CA PRO A 65 11.42 5.37 -3.77
C PRO A 65 9.89 5.49 -3.84
N TYR A 66 9.24 4.72 -4.72
CA TYR A 66 7.78 4.68 -4.77
C TYR A 66 7.16 4.24 -3.44
N ALA A 67 7.62 3.11 -2.87
CA ALA A 67 7.08 2.59 -1.63
C ALA A 67 7.33 3.54 -0.46
N ILE A 68 8.52 4.14 -0.36
CA ILE A 68 8.84 5.12 0.68
C ILE A 68 7.89 6.33 0.59
N VAL A 69 7.72 6.91 -0.60
CA VAL A 69 6.83 8.06 -0.78
C VAL A 69 5.37 7.69 -0.50
N ALA A 70 4.91 6.53 -0.97
CA ALA A 70 3.54 6.06 -0.74
C ALA A 70 3.24 5.90 0.76
N TRP A 71 4.13 5.24 1.50
CA TRP A 71 3.97 5.02 2.94
C TRP A 71 4.17 6.28 3.76
N ALA A 72 5.08 7.16 3.38
CA ALA A 72 5.25 8.46 4.04
C ALA A 72 4.02 9.35 3.84
N ALA A 73 3.49 9.42 2.61
CA ALA A 73 2.27 10.16 2.31
C ALA A 73 1.07 9.58 3.09
N TRP A 74 0.94 8.26 3.14
CA TRP A 74 -0.09 7.59 3.91
C TRP A 74 0.02 7.85 5.41
N GLY A 75 1.23 7.71 5.98
CA GLY A 75 1.47 7.99 7.39
C GLY A 75 1.18 9.44 7.75
N TYR A 76 1.60 10.38 6.90
CA TYR A 76 1.28 11.80 7.07
C TYR A 76 -0.24 12.03 7.10
N LEU A 77 -0.98 11.43 6.16
CA LEU A 77 -2.44 11.55 6.15
C LEU A 77 -3.06 10.93 7.42
N LEU A 78 -2.62 9.75 7.84
CA LEU A 78 -3.15 9.11 9.05
C LEU A 78 -2.87 9.92 10.33
N ALA A 79 -1.70 10.55 10.43
CA ALA A 79 -1.32 11.33 11.61
C ALA A 79 -2.02 12.69 11.66
N PHE A 80 -2.04 13.43 10.54
CA PHE A 80 -2.38 14.85 10.56
C PHE A 80 -3.70 15.18 9.84
N VAL A 81 -4.23 14.25 9.05
CA VAL A 81 -5.52 14.43 8.37
C VAL A 81 -6.56 13.56 9.05
N ARG A 82 -7.53 14.21 9.69
CA ARG A 82 -8.63 13.50 10.36
C ARG A 82 -9.32 12.56 9.36
N PRO A 83 -9.49 11.26 9.68
CA PRO A 83 -10.10 10.31 8.78
C PRO A 83 -11.51 10.78 8.38
N PRO A 84 -11.95 10.54 7.13
CA PRO A 84 -13.30 10.88 6.71
C PRO A 84 -14.27 9.95 7.46
N GLN A 85 -14.92 10.47 8.51
CA GLN A 85 -15.93 9.73 9.25
C GLN A 85 -17.19 9.52 8.38
N GLU A 86 -17.51 10.48 7.51
CA GLU A 86 -18.57 10.40 6.52
C GLU A 86 -18.13 11.11 5.24
N VAL A 87 -18.05 10.39 4.12
CA VAL A 87 -17.66 10.95 2.81
C VAL A 87 -18.77 11.85 2.23
N LEU A 88 -20.00 11.71 2.73
CA LEU A 88 -21.22 12.32 2.19
C LEU A 88 -21.84 13.41 3.07
N SER A 89 -21.31 13.71 4.26
CA SER A 89 -21.93 14.68 5.18
C SER A 89 -21.76 16.15 4.78
N GLY A 90 -21.23 16.45 3.59
CA GLY A 90 -21.18 17.80 3.03
C GLY A 90 -20.21 18.78 3.70
N ASP A 91 -19.80 18.52 4.94
CA ASP A 91 -18.97 19.43 5.75
C ASP A 91 -17.46 19.32 5.50
N ARG A 92 -17.00 18.38 4.65
CA ARG A 92 -15.57 18.23 4.34
C ARG A 92 -15.27 18.15 2.84
N SER A 93 -14.13 18.75 2.50
CA SER A 93 -13.58 18.78 1.14
C SER A 93 -13.40 17.35 0.59
N PRO A 94 -14.00 17.04 -0.59
CA PRO A 94 -13.87 15.74 -1.25
C PRO A 94 -12.41 15.38 -1.59
N LEU A 95 -11.52 16.38 -1.61
CA LEU A 95 -10.10 16.19 -1.87
C LEU A 95 -9.41 15.35 -0.80
N SER A 96 -9.79 15.49 0.47
CA SER A 96 -9.17 14.72 1.57
C SER A 96 -9.44 13.22 1.47
N ALA A 97 -10.68 12.84 1.15
CA ALA A 97 -11.06 11.47 0.86
C ALA A 97 -10.35 10.95 -0.38
N TRP A 98 -10.23 11.77 -1.43
CA TRP A 98 -9.50 11.42 -2.64
C TRP A 98 -8.02 11.09 -2.35
N TYR A 99 -7.31 11.96 -1.61
CA TYR A 99 -5.91 11.72 -1.24
C TYR A 99 -5.74 10.49 -0.36
N PHE A 100 -6.68 10.23 0.56
CA PHE A 100 -6.70 9.01 1.36
C PHE A 100 -6.77 7.75 0.49
N PHE A 101 -7.74 7.66 -0.43
CA PHE A 101 -7.85 6.48 -1.30
C PHE A 101 -6.68 6.35 -2.28
N LEU A 102 -6.12 7.46 -2.77
CA LEU A 102 -4.98 7.45 -3.68
C LEU A 102 -3.70 6.95 -3.00
N THR A 103 -3.43 7.42 -1.78
CA THR A 103 -2.30 6.92 -0.98
C THR A 103 -2.49 5.48 -0.52
N LEU A 104 -3.72 5.08 -0.16
CA LEU A 104 -4.05 3.69 0.13
C LEU A 104 -3.81 2.77 -1.08
N LEU A 105 -4.22 3.19 -2.28
CA LEU A 105 -3.93 2.49 -3.53
C LEU A 105 -2.41 2.31 -3.70
N ALA A 106 -1.64 3.36 -3.47
CA ALA A 106 -0.20 3.34 -3.63
C ALA A 106 0.48 2.39 -2.63
N VAL A 107 0.06 2.45 -1.36
CA VAL A 107 0.53 1.57 -0.28
C VAL A 107 0.19 0.11 -0.58
N LEU A 108 -1.06 -0.20 -0.93
CA LEU A 108 -1.47 -1.55 -1.29
C LEU A 108 -0.67 -2.08 -2.48
N THR A 109 -0.45 -1.25 -3.50
CA THR A 109 0.35 -1.64 -4.67
C THR A 109 1.78 -1.96 -4.25
N SER A 110 2.37 -1.20 -3.33
CA SER A 110 3.73 -1.46 -2.83
C SER A 110 3.85 -2.78 -2.06
N VAL A 111 2.80 -3.20 -1.34
CA VAL A 111 2.77 -4.47 -0.60
C VAL A 111 2.48 -5.64 -1.52
N LEU A 112 1.55 -5.47 -2.45
CA LEU A 112 1.07 -6.53 -3.35
C LEU A 112 2.03 -6.80 -4.51
N ALA A 113 2.79 -5.81 -4.99
CA ALA A 113 3.74 -5.99 -6.10
C ALA A 113 4.80 -7.08 -5.84
N PRO A 114 5.51 -7.12 -4.70
CA PRO A 114 6.47 -8.20 -4.43
C PRO A 114 5.77 -9.56 -4.24
N LEU A 115 4.54 -9.58 -3.71
CA LEU A 115 3.75 -10.81 -3.56
C LEU A 115 3.31 -11.37 -4.92
N ALA A 116 2.76 -10.52 -5.80
CA ALA A 116 2.38 -10.87 -7.16
C ALA A 116 3.59 -11.39 -7.95
N HIS A 117 4.74 -10.73 -7.82
CA HIS A 117 5.98 -11.19 -8.45
C HIS A 117 6.41 -12.57 -7.92
N TRP A 118 6.34 -12.81 -6.61
CA TRP A 118 6.68 -14.11 -6.01
C TRP A 118 5.71 -15.23 -6.43
N LEU A 119 4.41 -14.96 -6.47
CA LEU A 119 3.39 -15.91 -6.93
C LEU A 119 3.56 -16.22 -8.42
N GLY A 120 3.81 -15.20 -9.25
CA GLY A 120 4.09 -15.38 -10.68
C GLY A 120 5.31 -16.28 -10.92
N LEU A 121 6.37 -16.13 -10.12
CA LEU A 121 7.55 -17.00 -10.19
C LEU A 121 7.27 -18.46 -9.77
N ARG A 122 6.30 -18.70 -8.88
CA ARG A 122 5.97 -20.04 -8.36
C ARG A 122 5.04 -20.82 -9.28
N PHE A 123 4.08 -20.15 -9.91
CA PHE A 123 3.03 -20.81 -10.71
C PHE A 123 3.29 -20.80 -12.22
N LEU A 124 4.11 -19.88 -12.75
CA LEU A 124 4.38 -19.79 -14.19
C LEU A 124 5.78 -20.32 -14.51
N VAL A 125 5.84 -21.60 -14.89
CA VAL A 125 7.06 -22.39 -15.20
C VAL A 125 7.78 -21.93 -16.48
N SER A 126 7.28 -20.94 -17.24
CA SER A 126 7.93 -20.55 -18.49
C SER A 126 9.16 -19.67 -18.24
N ARG A 127 10.34 -20.21 -18.59
CA ARG A 127 11.67 -19.58 -18.41
C ARG A 127 11.82 -18.22 -19.09
N THR A 128 10.92 -17.87 -20.01
CA THR A 128 10.89 -16.59 -20.73
C THR A 128 10.32 -15.41 -19.93
N HIS A 129 9.54 -15.65 -18.87
CA HIS A 129 8.83 -14.60 -18.12
C HIS A 129 9.46 -14.23 -16.77
N ARG A 130 10.68 -14.72 -16.48
CA ARG A 130 11.38 -14.55 -15.19
C ARG A 130 11.72 -13.10 -14.80
N ARG A 131 11.38 -12.12 -15.64
CA ARG A 131 11.80 -10.71 -15.48
C ARG A 131 10.72 -9.67 -15.77
N ASP A 132 9.45 -10.07 -15.79
CA ASP A 132 8.35 -9.14 -16.08
C ASP A 132 7.88 -8.39 -14.84
N TRP A 133 8.69 -7.44 -14.37
CA TRP A 133 8.33 -6.56 -13.26
C TRP A 133 7.09 -5.70 -13.60
N VAL A 134 6.93 -5.33 -14.87
CA VAL A 134 5.77 -4.58 -15.38
C VAL A 134 4.48 -5.36 -15.20
N ARG A 135 4.52 -6.68 -15.42
CA ARG A 135 3.37 -7.55 -15.21
C ARG A 135 2.98 -7.60 -13.73
N ALA A 136 3.96 -7.80 -12.83
CA ALA A 136 3.71 -7.80 -11.40
C ALA A 136 3.13 -6.47 -10.89
N TRP A 137 3.57 -5.32 -11.43
CA TRP A 137 2.91 -4.03 -11.13
C TRP A 137 1.47 -3.98 -11.58
N ARG A 138 1.21 -4.42 -12.81
CA ARG A 138 -0.15 -4.37 -13.35
C ARG A 138 -1.09 -5.21 -12.51
N GLU A 139 -0.69 -6.43 -12.16
CA GLU A 139 -1.47 -7.34 -11.33
C GLU A 139 -1.69 -6.76 -9.92
N ALA A 140 -0.64 -6.24 -9.29
CA ALA A 140 -0.74 -5.61 -7.97
C ALA A 140 -1.58 -4.33 -7.98
N PHE A 141 -1.46 -3.50 -9.03
CA PHE A 141 -2.24 -2.29 -9.20
C PHE A 141 -3.72 -2.60 -9.41
N LEU A 142 -4.04 -3.58 -10.26
CA LEU A 142 -5.43 -4.03 -10.47
C LEU A 142 -6.06 -4.55 -9.19
N LEU A 143 -5.32 -5.38 -8.44
CA LEU A 143 -5.79 -5.89 -7.15
C LEU A 143 -5.94 -4.77 -6.12
N SER A 144 -5.02 -3.82 -6.08
CA SER A 144 -5.10 -2.65 -5.19
C SER A 144 -6.28 -1.75 -5.55
N LEU A 145 -6.53 -1.53 -6.84
CA LEU A 145 -7.65 -0.75 -7.34
C LEU A 145 -8.98 -1.42 -7.01
N TYR A 146 -9.04 -2.75 -7.11
CA TYR A 146 -10.17 -3.53 -6.66
C TYR A 146 -10.43 -3.36 -5.15
N LEU A 147 -9.40 -3.51 -4.31
CA LEU A 147 -9.52 -3.35 -2.85
C LEU A 147 -9.93 -1.93 -2.45
N VAL A 148 -9.37 -0.90 -3.09
CA VAL A 148 -9.75 0.50 -2.87
C VAL A 148 -11.19 0.74 -3.34
N GLY A 149 -11.59 0.18 -4.48
CA GLY A 149 -12.97 0.24 -4.95
C GLY A 149 -13.96 -0.39 -3.97
N LEU A 150 -13.60 -1.53 -3.36
CA LEU A 150 -14.39 -2.13 -2.27
C LEU A 150 -14.44 -1.21 -1.04
N ALA A 151 -13.33 -0.61 -0.65
CA ALA A 151 -13.28 0.31 0.49
C ALA A 151 -14.16 1.54 0.25
N ILE A 152 -14.14 2.10 -0.96
CA ILE A 152 -15.03 3.19 -1.37
C ILE A 152 -16.49 2.73 -1.33
N GLY A 153 -16.82 1.62 -1.99
CA GLY A 153 -18.19 1.10 -2.00
C GLY A 153 -18.72 0.80 -0.61
N ARG A 154 -17.87 0.28 0.29
CA ARG A 154 -18.19 0.03 1.70
C ARG A 154 -18.43 1.34 2.45
N SER A 155 -17.59 2.36 2.22
CA SER A 155 -17.75 3.69 2.83
C SER A 155 -19.03 4.41 2.40
N LEU A 156 -19.54 4.09 1.20
CA LEU A 156 -20.82 4.59 0.69
C LEU A 156 -22.04 3.76 1.16
N GLY A 157 -21.82 2.69 1.94
CA GLY A 157 -22.88 1.78 2.37
C GLY A 157 -23.47 0.91 1.26
N LEU A 158 -22.91 0.95 0.04
CA LEU A 158 -23.41 0.24 -1.15
C LEU A 158 -22.96 -1.23 -1.20
N LEU A 159 -22.04 -1.63 -0.33
CA LEU A 159 -21.33 -2.89 -0.44
C LEU A 159 -21.90 -3.96 0.49
N THR A 160 -22.41 -5.03 -0.11
CA THR A 160 -22.72 -6.30 0.57
C THR A 160 -21.65 -7.35 0.24
N TRP A 161 -21.40 -8.29 1.15
CA TRP A 161 -20.38 -9.34 0.96
C TRP A 161 -20.54 -10.14 -0.36
N PRO A 162 -21.76 -10.48 -0.83
CA PRO A 162 -21.94 -11.13 -2.12
C PRO A 162 -21.49 -10.29 -3.32
N ILE A 163 -21.74 -8.97 -3.29
CA ILE A 163 -21.32 -8.05 -4.36
C ILE A 163 -19.79 -7.95 -4.42
N ALA A 164 -19.13 -7.95 -3.25
CA ALA A 164 -17.67 -8.02 -3.18
C ALA A 164 -17.17 -9.32 -3.82
N LEU A 165 -17.69 -10.49 -3.44
CA LEU A 165 -17.25 -11.77 -4.00
C LEU A 165 -17.47 -11.85 -5.52
N LEU A 166 -18.63 -11.43 -6.02
CA LEU A 166 -18.95 -11.44 -7.45
C LEU A 166 -18.02 -10.52 -8.25
N SER A 167 -17.70 -9.33 -7.72
CA SER A 167 -16.76 -8.42 -8.37
C SER A 167 -15.33 -8.95 -8.39
N LEU A 168 -14.90 -9.69 -7.35
CA LEU A 168 -13.60 -10.38 -7.35
C LEU A 168 -13.55 -11.45 -8.45
N LEU A 169 -14.59 -12.28 -8.53
CA LEU A 169 -14.69 -13.34 -9.55
C LEU A 169 -14.69 -12.74 -10.96
N LEU A 170 -15.39 -11.63 -11.17
CA LEU A 170 -15.42 -10.94 -12.46
C LEU A 170 -14.03 -10.38 -12.83
N LEU A 171 -13.32 -9.79 -11.87
CA LEU A 171 -11.94 -9.32 -12.07
C LEU A 171 -11.02 -10.49 -12.50
N ALA A 172 -11.08 -11.61 -11.77
CA ALA A 172 -10.29 -12.80 -12.07
C ALA A 172 -10.62 -13.37 -13.46
N LEU A 173 -11.89 -13.34 -13.86
CA LEU A 173 -12.36 -13.84 -15.14
C LEU A 173 -11.92 -12.93 -16.31
N VAL A 174 -11.98 -11.61 -16.13
CA VAL A 174 -11.43 -10.62 -17.08
C VAL A 174 -9.93 -10.84 -17.25
N GLU A 175 -9.20 -11.05 -16.17
CA GLU A 175 -7.77 -11.32 -16.22
C GLU A 175 -7.45 -12.65 -16.94
N ALA A 176 -8.21 -13.71 -16.65
CA ALA A 176 -8.10 -15.00 -17.32
C ALA A 176 -8.36 -14.89 -18.83
N LEU A 177 -9.37 -14.11 -19.25
CA LEU A 177 -9.66 -13.84 -20.66
C LEU A 177 -8.54 -13.06 -21.35
N PHE A 178 -7.99 -12.04 -20.69
CA PHE A 178 -6.85 -11.29 -21.24
C PHE A 178 -5.58 -12.13 -21.38
N LEU A 179 -5.36 -13.09 -20.47
CA LEU A 179 -4.28 -14.05 -20.57
C LEU A 179 -4.51 -15.05 -21.71
N ALA A 180 -5.74 -15.55 -21.87
CA ALA A 180 -6.11 -16.49 -22.92
C ALA A 180 -6.00 -15.88 -24.34
N ARG A 181 -6.24 -14.58 -24.50
CA ARG A 181 -6.16 -13.89 -25.80
C ARG A 181 -4.72 -13.61 -26.26
N LYS A 182 -3.74 -13.72 -25.36
CA LYS A 182 -2.31 -13.44 -25.64
C LYS A 182 -1.46 -14.70 -25.86
N GLY A 183 -2.02 -15.89 -25.61
CA GLY A 183 -1.43 -17.18 -25.97
C GLY A 183 -1.93 -17.64 -27.33
#